data_AF-A0A357LQA1-F1
#
_entry.id   AF-A0A357LQA1-F1
#
_cell.length_a   1.000
_cell.length_b   1.000
_cell.length_c   1.000
_cell.angle_alpha   90.00
_cell.angle_beta   90.00
_cell.angle_gamma   90.00
#
_symmetry.space_group_name_H-M   'P 1'
#
loop_
_entity.id
_entity.type
_entity.pdbx_description
1 polymer ?
#
loop_
_entity_poly.entity_id
_entity_poly.type
_entity_poly.pdbx_seq_one_letter_code
_entity_poly.pdbx_strand_id
1 'polypeptide(L)' 'MINTLYGQYCPIAISLEFIGNRWTILAVRELWDGSSRFNDTHRGVPLMSRSLLSQRLKM' A
#
# COMPACT_ATOMS: atom_id res chain seq x y z
N MET A 1 -10.78 17.85 -3.97
CA MET A 1 -10.12 18.68 -2.93
C MET A 1 -8.94 17.88 -2.43
N ILE A 2 -7.71 18.38 -2.63
CA ILE A 2 -6.52 17.76 -2.03
C ILE A 2 -6.59 18.13 -0.54
N ASN A 3 -7.04 17.19 0.28
CA ASN A 3 -7.05 17.37 1.73
C ASN A 3 -5.60 17.29 2.17
N THR A 4 -4.91 18.43 2.23
CA THR A 4 -3.56 18.44 2.78
C THR A 4 -3.71 18.38 4.28
N LEU A 5 -3.41 17.23 4.88
CA LEU A 5 -3.44 17.02 6.32
C LEU A 5 -2.71 18.13 7.12
N TYR A 6 -1.79 18.85 6.46
CA TYR A 6 -0.94 19.91 6.99
C TYR A 6 -1.28 21.32 6.47
N GLY A 7 -2.33 21.52 5.67
CA GLY A 7 -2.73 22.82 5.12
C GLY A 7 -1.73 23.44 4.12
N GLN A 8 -0.75 22.66 3.65
CA GLN A 8 0.25 23.08 2.66
C GLN A 8 0.38 22.04 1.55
N TYR A 9 0.64 22.50 0.32
CA TYR A 9 0.94 21.62 -0.81
C TYR A 9 2.31 20.97 -0.62
N CYS A 10 2.32 19.86 0.12
CA CYS A 10 3.48 19.01 0.30
C CYS A 10 3.23 17.71 -0.47
N PRO A 11 3.90 17.49 -1.63
CA PRO A 11 3.69 16.29 -2.43
C PRO A 11 4.07 15.01 -1.67
N ILE A 12 5.01 15.11 -0.73
CA ILE A 12 5.40 13.99 0.15
C ILE A 12 4.26 13.64 1.09
N ALA A 13 3.64 14.63 1.74
CA ALA A 13 2.52 14.41 2.66
C ALA A 13 1.32 13.77 1.93
N ILE A 14 0.97 14.29 0.75
CA ILE A 14 -0.09 13.73 -0.10
C ILE A 14 0.25 12.29 -0.47
N SER A 15 1.48 12.00 -0.89
CA SER A 15 1.89 10.64 -1.25
C SER A 15 1.75 9.67 -0.07
N LEU A 16 2.12 10.12 1.14
CA LEU A 16 2.04 9.30 2.36
C LEU A 16 0.60 8.96 2.76
N GLU A 17 -0.41 9.72 2.36
CA GLU A 17 -1.81 9.34 2.57
C GLU A 17 -2.18 8.05 1.82
N PHE A 18 -1.54 7.80 0.67
CA PHE A 18 -1.75 6.59 -0.13
C PHE A 18 -0.80 5.46 0.27
N ILE A 19 0.51 5.72 0.27
CA ILE A 19 1.54 4.68 0.45
C ILE A 19 1.98 4.49 1.91
N GLY A 20 1.76 5.50 2.76
CA GLY A 20 2.27 5.53 4.14
C GLY A 20 1.50 4.64 5.11
N ASN A 21 0.40 4.01 4.67
CA ASN A 21 -0.30 3.06 5.51
C ASN A 21 0.56 1.83 5.81
N ARG A 22 0.31 1.22 6.97
CA ARG A 22 0.95 -0.03 7.34
C ARG A 22 0.66 -1.06 6.26
N TRP A 23 1.73 -1.65 5.73
CA TRP A 23 1.78 -2.72 4.74
C TRP A 23 1.70 -2.36 3.25
N THR A 24 1.29 -1.16 2.84
CA THR A 24 1.18 -0.86 1.39
C THR A 24 2.53 -0.87 0.68
N ILE A 25 3.57 -0.29 1.28
CA ILE A 25 4.92 -0.36 0.72
C ILE A 25 5.42 -1.81 0.59
N LEU A 26 5.05 -2.69 1.53
CA LEU A 26 5.44 -4.10 1.47
C LEU A 26 4.69 -4.86 0.37
N ALA A 27 3.40 -4.56 0.18
CA ALA A 27 2.64 -5.11 -0.94
C ALA A 27 3.18 -4.63 -2.30
N VAL A 28 3.53 -3.34 -2.42
CA VAL A 28 4.13 -2.77 -3.64
C VAL A 28 5.49 -3.42 -3.93
N ARG A 29 6.33 -3.60 -2.91
CA ARG A 29 7.61 -4.32 -3.05
C ARG A 29 7.40 -5.71 -3.63
N GLU A 30 6.44 -6.46 -3.09
CA GLU A 30 6.20 -7.83 -3.54
C GLU A 30 5.68 -7.90 -4.97
N LEU A 31 4.85 -6.93 -5.38
CA LEU A 31 4.44 -6.77 -6.78
C LEU A 31 5.62 -6.42 -7.68
N TRP A 32 6.54 -5.57 -7.20
CA TRP A 32 7.77 -5.21 -7.91
C TRP A 32 8.71 -6.40 -8.07
N ASP A 33 8.77 -7.28 -7.08
CA ASP A 33 9.53 -8.54 -7.10
C ASP A 33 8.91 -9.59 -8.06
N GLY A 34 7.79 -9.28 -8.73
CA GLY A 34 7.20 -10.06 -9.82
C GLY A 34 6.02 -10.94 -9.42
N SER A 35 5.51 -10.81 -8.19
CA SER A 35 4.32 -11.54 -7.76
C SER A 35 3.08 -11.14 -8.58
N SER A 36 2.57 -12.06 -9.38
CA SER A 36 1.40 -11.84 -10.26
C SER A 36 0.10 -12.44 -9.71
N ARG A 37 0.18 -13.28 -8.67
CA ARG A 37 -0.97 -13.92 -8.04
C ARG A 37 -1.10 -13.47 -6.59
N PHE A 38 -2.34 -13.36 -6.13
CA PHE A 38 -2.66 -12.97 -4.75
C PHE A 38 -1.94 -13.81 -3.69
N ASN A 39 -1.86 -15.13 -3.89
CA ASN A 39 -1.19 -16.02 -2.94
C ASN A 39 0.32 -15.81 -2.91
N ASP A 40 0.94 -15.44 -4.03
CA ASP A 40 2.37 -15.14 -4.08
C ASP A 40 2.64 -13.83 -3.35
N THR A 41 1.80 -12.81 -3.59
CA THR A 41 1.86 -11.57 -2.83
C THR A 41 1.70 -11.79 -1.32
N HIS A 42 0.72 -12.59 -0.90
CA HIS A 42 0.51 -12.89 0.51
C HIS A 42 1.68 -13.65 1.16
N ARG A 43 2.40 -14.50 0.39
CA ARG A 43 3.59 -15.21 0.90
C ARG A 43 4.73 -14.24 1.20
N GLY A 44 4.88 -13.17 0.43
CA GLY A 44 5.85 -12.09 0.69
C GLY A 44 5.52 -11.21 1.90
N VAL A 45 4.25 -11.18 2.32
CA VAL A 45 3.77 -10.42 3.48
C VAL A 45 2.92 -11.27 4.44
N PRO A 46 3.51 -12.33 5.06
CA PRO A 46 2.75 -13.35 5.78
C PRO A 46 2.05 -12.86 7.05
N LEU A 47 2.47 -11.70 7.59
CA LEU A 47 1.86 -11.07 8.77
C LEU A 47 0.64 -10.21 8.43
N MET A 48 0.37 -9.95 7.14
CA MET A 48 -0.83 -9.24 6.71
C MET A 48 -1.96 -10.25 6.48
N SER A 49 -3.16 -9.97 7.02
CA SER A 49 -4.32 -10.81 6.72
C SER A 49 -4.71 -10.74 5.24
N ARG A 50 -5.26 -11.83 4.70
CA ARG A 50 -5.76 -11.88 3.31
C ARG A 50 -6.84 -10.84 3.04
N SER A 51 -7.74 -10.58 4.01
CA SER A 51 -8.80 -9.58 3.86
C SER A 51 -8.22 -8.16 3.75
N LEU A 52 -7.23 -7.83 4.58
CA LEU A 52 -6.53 -6.55 4.52
C LEU A 52 -5.75 -6.41 3.22
N LEU A 53 -5.03 -7.45 2.79
CA LEU A 53 -4.33 -7.45 1.50
C LEU A 53 -5.29 -7.23 0.33
N SER A 54 -6.45 -7.90 0.34
CA SER A 54 -7.48 -7.69 -0.68
C SER A 54 -7.99 -6.25 -0.70
N GLN A 55 -8.20 -5.64 0.47
CA GLN A 55 -8.60 -4.24 0.58
C GLN A 55 -7.53 -3.30 0.02
N ARG A 56 -6.24 -3.57 0.27
CA ARG A 56 -5.14 -2.74 -0.22
C ARG A 56 -4.95 -2.84 -1.74
N LEU A 57 -5.16 -4.02 -2.33
CA LEU A 57 -5.01 -4.23 -3.78
C LEU A 57 -6.20 -3.71 -4.61
N LYS A 58 -7.34 -3.43 -3.97
CA LYS A 58 -8.56 -2.93 -4.62
C LYS A 58 -8.69 -1.39 -4.63
N MET A 59 -7.59 -0.68 -4.33
CA MET A 59 -7.58 0.79 -4.29
C MET A 59 -8.04 1.42 -5.61
#